data_AF-A0A7J4LFK9-F1
#
_entry.id   AF-A0A7J4LFK9-F1
#
_cell.length_a   1.000
_cell.length_b   1.000
_cell.length_c   1.000
_cell.angle_alpha   90.00
_cell.angle_beta   90.00
_cell.angle_gamma   90.00
#
_symmetry.space_group_name_H-M   'P 1'
#
loop_
_entity.id
_entity.type
_entity.pdbx_description
1 polymer ?
#
loop_
_entity_poly.entity_id
_entity_poly.type
_entity_poly.pdbx_seq_one_letter_code
_entity_poly.pdbx_strand_id
1 'polypeptide(L)'
;MSIAIALIILTTIFTSFVLADAPMYDFQQFFGEVKGANNGETITVKYGEKVLATSIVEQDKYGYKQLLKVNAAGLKKGDKIKFFIKNKEIVEIEFEPEQPTKLDLVLIPEPFCGDKKCLGQETCSSCATDCGECPEDKDNDGVYDYQDRFIAPKEKFVEKLKNFKKEKVKIKVDNKEELKAEYSGKKEIKIEEENKQLLKFEVDFDKKKFDLEKVIIEKQLPAESQGYTVVKGLSAQDAATTKTVYLDHLKQEIKSVCVKDAEVANINEISTACNGTSEVFLVCNGTIIEGYKCIDLGNQFEVSGLKNSAVREQQAAQTTPPSTTPQPDPNAGKRNLYACEDGKDNDKDGFIDLKDPGCSNSNDNDEYDACKENWGCGDWSECKDGVYTRTCGDVNVCGTIKNRPNIKVACSLGTPRNDNPVEQKAAEQSRSATIPKTTINSKEPSALQSSQKDASLQQPSEIKQQQEAKQQTPAIQEAVKQETASQQLQSSSKKKPISKTILLSLAIILGAVGSMLVSMFYNKPGPMPAPPVIAKIEKKIEIKAIKERKELQGIKEDDELFEV
;
A
#
# COMPACT_ATOMS: atom_id res chain seq x y z
N MET A 1 104.21 51.92 0.10
CA MET A 1 103.49 51.36 -1.06
C MET A 1 103.47 49.84 -0.87
N SER A 2 102.35 49.17 -0.57
CA SER A 2 100.95 49.64 -0.60
C SER A 2 100.12 49.22 0.63
N ILE A 3 100.43 49.81 1.80
CA ILE A 3 99.48 49.93 2.92
C ILE A 3 98.46 51.03 2.54
N ALA A 4 97.68 50.76 1.49
CA ALA A 4 96.93 51.79 0.75
C ALA A 4 95.50 51.37 0.36
N ILE A 5 95.04 50.19 0.82
CA ILE A 5 93.77 49.58 0.39
C ILE A 5 92.78 49.42 1.57
N ALA A 6 93.26 49.48 2.82
CA ALA A 6 92.51 49.01 3.98
C ALA A 6 91.75 50.08 4.81
N LEU A 7 91.84 51.38 4.49
CA LEU A 7 91.48 52.44 5.47
C LEU A 7 90.72 53.67 4.95
N ILE A 8 90.32 53.73 3.68
CA ILE A 8 89.37 54.78 3.18
C ILE A 8 88.15 54.12 2.54
N ILE A 9 87.60 53.12 3.23
CA ILE A 9 86.21 52.70 3.11
C ILE A 9 85.40 53.58 4.09
N LEU A 10 85.15 54.86 3.76
CA LEU A 10 84.37 55.72 4.66
C LEU A 10 83.66 56.97 4.07
N THR A 11 84.04 57.49 2.89
CA THR A 11 83.65 58.87 2.50
C THR A 11 82.81 59.03 1.22
N THR A 12 82.38 57.95 0.56
CA THR A 12 81.49 58.03 -0.64
C THR A 12 80.25 57.14 -0.56
N ILE A 13 79.68 57.02 0.65
CA ILE A 13 78.23 56.82 0.82
C ILE A 13 77.54 58.20 0.59
N PHE A 14 76.25 58.23 0.24
CA PHE A 14 75.49 59.38 -0.28
C PHE A 14 75.94 59.83 -1.68
N THR A 15 75.34 59.37 -2.78
CA THR A 15 73.93 59.62 -3.12
C THR A 15 73.29 58.51 -3.97
N SER A 16 72.27 57.84 -3.44
CA SER A 16 71.10 57.28 -4.16
C SER A 16 70.22 56.52 -3.18
N PHE A 17 69.50 57.24 -2.32
CA PHE A 17 68.36 56.67 -1.60
C PHE A 17 67.18 56.58 -2.58
N VAL A 18 67.25 55.62 -3.50
CA VAL A 18 66.04 55.17 -4.20
C VAL A 18 65.27 54.35 -3.16
N LEU A 19 64.07 54.81 -2.82
CA LEU A 19 63.10 53.97 -2.14
C LEU A 19 62.73 52.85 -3.11
N ALA A 20 63.40 51.71 -2.98
CA ALA A 20 62.76 50.45 -3.31
C ALA A 20 61.63 50.30 -2.29
N ASP A 21 60.39 50.34 -2.76
CA ASP A 21 59.22 50.17 -1.90
C ASP A 21 59.40 48.89 -1.07
N ALA A 22 59.09 48.99 0.23
CA ALA A 22 59.14 47.82 1.10
C ALA A 22 58.26 46.73 0.49
N PRO A 23 58.71 45.47 0.42
CA PRO A 23 58.01 44.43 -0.33
C PRO A 23 56.60 44.28 0.22
N MET A 24 55.61 44.70 -0.58
CA MET A 24 54.18 44.58 -0.25
C MET A 24 53.90 43.16 0.20
N TYR A 25 53.15 43.02 1.29
CA TYR A 25 52.90 41.72 1.88
C TYR A 25 51.84 41.00 1.03
N ASP A 26 52.32 40.16 0.11
CA ASP A 26 51.51 39.40 -0.85
C ASP A 26 50.60 38.33 -0.20
N PHE A 27 50.32 38.41 1.10
CA PHE A 27 49.39 37.50 1.78
C PHE A 27 48.15 38.23 2.30
N GLN A 28 47.06 37.48 2.41
CA GLN A 28 45.93 37.81 3.28
C GLN A 28 46.02 36.93 4.53
N GLN A 29 45.66 37.47 5.70
CA GLN A 29 45.63 36.70 6.95
C GLN A 29 44.19 36.48 7.39
N PHE A 30 43.85 35.24 7.76
CA PHE A 30 42.52 34.88 8.22
C PHE A 30 42.52 34.38 9.66
N PHE A 31 41.47 34.76 10.40
CA PHE A 31 41.19 34.30 11.75
C PHE A 31 39.69 34.43 12.04
N GLY A 32 39.19 33.70 13.02
CA GLY A 32 37.78 33.79 13.41
C GLY A 32 37.32 32.68 14.33
N GLU A 33 36.03 32.67 14.61
CA GLU A 33 35.33 31.59 15.30
C GLU A 33 34.92 30.48 14.32
N VAL A 34 34.76 29.26 14.82
CA VAL A 34 34.29 28.10 14.05
C VAL A 34 33.17 27.42 14.80
N LYS A 35 32.02 27.25 14.13
CA LYS A 35 30.83 26.58 14.71
C LYS A 35 30.56 25.30 13.93
N GLY A 36 30.27 24.21 14.64
CA GLY A 36 30.03 22.88 14.06
C GLY A 36 31.28 22.01 13.81
N ALA A 37 32.48 22.51 14.10
CA ALA A 37 33.74 21.76 14.01
C ALA A 37 34.36 21.57 15.39
N ASN A 38 34.94 20.39 15.66
CA ASN A 38 35.59 20.08 16.93
C ASN A 38 37.01 20.66 17.02
N ASN A 39 37.47 20.90 18.24
CA ASN A 39 38.86 21.24 18.54
C ASN A 39 39.83 20.17 18.00
N GLY A 40 40.72 20.56 17.10
CA GLY A 40 41.65 19.68 16.38
C GLY A 40 41.31 19.46 14.90
N GLU A 41 40.14 19.91 14.42
CA GLU A 41 39.79 19.79 13.00
C GLU A 41 40.58 20.77 12.11
N THR A 42 40.92 20.32 10.89
CA THR A 42 41.70 21.09 9.93
C THR A 42 40.81 21.93 9.02
N ILE A 43 41.10 23.23 8.95
CA ILE A 43 40.58 24.15 7.94
C ILE A 43 41.58 24.19 6.79
N THR A 44 41.10 24.07 5.56
CA THR A 44 41.92 24.09 4.33
C THR A 44 41.43 25.19 3.40
N VAL A 45 42.34 26.03 2.90
CA VAL A 45 42.05 27.04 1.87
C VAL A 45 42.58 26.54 0.53
N LYS A 46 41.75 26.58 -0.52
CA LYS A 46 42.12 26.22 -1.89
C LYS A 46 41.88 27.34 -2.91
N TYR A 47 42.60 27.26 -4.04
CA TYR A 47 42.27 27.92 -5.30
C TYR A 47 42.31 26.90 -6.44
N GLY A 48 41.14 26.62 -7.04
CA GLY A 48 40.93 25.37 -7.76
C GLY A 48 41.25 24.18 -6.85
N GLU A 49 42.02 23.21 -7.34
CA GLU A 49 42.51 22.09 -6.52
C GLU A 49 43.77 22.39 -5.70
N LYS A 50 44.43 23.53 -5.93
CA LYS A 50 45.67 23.87 -5.21
C LYS A 50 45.33 24.30 -3.78
N VAL A 51 45.75 23.51 -2.79
CA VAL A 51 45.79 23.94 -1.38
C VAL A 51 46.78 25.09 -1.26
N LEU A 52 46.34 26.20 -0.67
CA LEU A 52 47.13 27.41 -0.45
C LEU A 52 47.65 27.49 0.99
N ALA A 53 46.81 27.14 1.96
CA ALA A 53 47.13 27.21 3.38
C ALA A 53 46.19 26.31 4.21
N THR A 54 46.61 25.97 5.43
CA THR A 54 45.82 25.19 6.40
C THR A 54 45.94 25.79 7.81
N SER A 55 44.89 25.62 8.62
CA SER A 55 44.86 25.95 10.05
C SER A 55 44.13 24.86 10.82
N ILE A 56 44.19 24.91 12.15
CA ILE A 56 43.53 23.95 13.05
C ILE A 56 42.57 24.73 13.95
N VAL A 57 41.39 24.16 14.21
CA VAL A 57 40.45 24.68 15.20
C VAL A 57 41.01 24.45 16.62
N GLU A 58 41.29 25.52 17.35
CA GLU A 58 41.60 25.47 18.79
C GLU A 58 40.59 26.34 19.55
N GLN A 59 39.90 25.75 20.54
CA GLN A 59 38.90 26.43 21.38
C GLN A 59 37.87 27.23 20.56
N ASP A 60 37.22 26.52 19.63
CA ASP A 60 36.20 27.03 18.69
C ASP A 60 36.67 28.21 17.83
N LYS A 61 37.99 28.34 17.61
CA LYS A 61 38.64 29.45 16.89
C LYS A 61 39.78 28.97 16.00
N TYR A 62 40.15 29.80 15.02
CA TYR A 62 41.29 29.55 14.15
C TYR A 62 42.05 30.84 13.82
N GLY A 63 43.26 30.71 13.27
CA GLY A 63 44.11 31.86 12.90
C GLY A 63 44.77 32.59 14.07
N TYR A 64 44.18 32.60 15.27
CA TYR A 64 44.69 33.37 16.42
C TYR A 64 46.05 32.92 16.96
N LYS A 65 46.36 31.61 16.90
CA LYS A 65 47.59 31.00 17.46
C LYS A 65 48.54 30.50 16.38
N GLN A 66 48.00 29.90 15.33
CA GLN A 66 48.69 29.66 14.06
C GLN A 66 48.00 30.52 12.99
N LEU A 67 48.64 31.62 12.60
CA LEU A 67 48.12 32.58 11.61
C LEU A 67 47.84 31.88 10.28
N LEU A 68 46.58 31.86 9.83
CA LEU A 68 46.23 31.32 8.51
C LEU A 68 46.59 32.34 7.43
N LYS A 69 47.84 32.30 6.98
CA LYS A 69 48.35 33.17 5.91
C LYS A 69 48.14 32.50 4.55
N VAL A 70 47.43 33.18 3.67
CA VAL A 70 47.18 32.76 2.28
C VAL A 70 48.05 33.61 1.37
N ASN A 71 49.09 33.01 0.78
CA ASN A 71 50.09 33.71 -0.04
C ASN A 71 49.61 33.86 -1.50
N ALA A 72 49.82 35.03 -2.11
CA ALA A 72 49.36 35.37 -3.46
C ALA A 72 50.28 34.88 -4.58
N ALA A 73 51.06 33.82 -4.35
CA ALA A 73 51.90 33.18 -5.36
C ALA A 73 51.05 32.55 -6.49
N GLY A 74 50.63 33.41 -7.44
CA GLY A 74 49.69 33.14 -8.52
C GLY A 74 48.27 33.70 -8.33
N LEU A 75 47.97 34.45 -7.26
CA LEU A 75 46.68 35.11 -7.04
C LEU A 75 46.72 36.60 -7.38
N LYS A 76 45.56 37.17 -7.70
CA LYS A 76 45.30 38.61 -7.84
C LYS A 76 44.22 39.04 -6.85
N LYS A 77 44.16 40.34 -6.56
CA LYS A 77 43.03 40.91 -5.82
C LYS A 77 41.73 40.65 -6.60
N GLY A 78 40.74 40.06 -5.94
CA GLY A 78 39.48 39.61 -6.55
C GLY A 78 39.44 38.13 -6.95
N ASP A 79 40.54 37.38 -6.88
CA ASP A 79 40.53 35.94 -7.16
C ASP A 79 39.74 35.18 -6.08
N LYS A 80 38.87 34.26 -6.50
CA LYS A 80 37.96 33.52 -5.61
C LYS A 80 38.64 32.33 -4.95
N ILE A 81 38.84 32.39 -3.63
CA ILE A 81 39.41 31.32 -2.81
C ILE A 81 38.34 30.64 -1.95
N LYS A 82 38.50 29.33 -1.73
CA LYS A 82 37.49 28.48 -1.08
C LYS A 82 38.00 27.87 0.23
N PHE A 83 37.18 27.93 1.26
CA PHE A 83 37.46 27.38 2.59
C PHE A 83 36.73 26.06 2.79
N PHE A 84 37.45 25.06 3.32
CA PHE A 84 36.95 23.72 3.56
C PHE A 84 37.19 23.28 5.01
N ILE A 85 36.23 22.55 5.59
CA ILE A 85 36.38 21.82 6.86
C ILE A 85 35.90 20.39 6.61
N LYS A 86 36.64 19.37 7.08
CA LYS A 86 36.38 17.94 6.75
C LYS A 86 36.21 17.68 5.24
N ASN A 87 36.93 18.41 4.38
CA ASN A 87 36.79 18.42 2.91
C ASN A 87 35.43 18.90 2.34
N LYS A 88 34.48 19.33 3.18
CA LYS A 88 33.26 20.02 2.75
C LYS A 88 33.54 21.50 2.52
N GLU A 89 33.05 22.07 1.42
CA GLU A 89 33.15 23.50 1.14
C GLU A 89 32.23 24.30 2.08
N ILE A 90 32.78 25.35 2.69
CA ILE A 90 32.09 26.16 3.71
C ILE A 90 31.73 27.54 3.17
N VAL A 91 32.67 28.18 2.48
CA VAL A 91 32.50 29.52 1.90
C VAL A 91 33.53 29.77 0.80
N GLU A 92 33.12 30.50 -0.24
CA GLU A 92 34.00 31.11 -1.25
C GLU A 92 34.07 32.62 -0.97
N ILE A 93 35.27 33.20 -0.99
CA ILE A 93 35.49 34.65 -0.81
C ILE A 93 36.47 35.18 -1.85
N GLU A 94 36.46 36.48 -2.09
CA GLU A 94 37.45 37.15 -2.94
C GLU A 94 38.71 37.51 -2.14
N PHE A 95 39.88 37.29 -2.75
CA PHE A 95 41.17 37.55 -2.14
C PHE A 95 41.49 39.04 -2.11
N GLU A 96 41.84 39.57 -0.93
CA GLU A 96 42.29 40.94 -0.70
C GLU A 96 43.62 40.93 0.08
N PRO A 97 44.78 41.18 -0.57
CA PRO A 97 46.07 41.15 0.11
C PRO A 97 46.21 42.28 1.16
N GLU A 98 47.18 42.11 2.07
CA GLU A 98 47.57 43.03 3.14
C GLU A 98 46.53 43.28 4.25
N GLN A 99 45.27 42.88 4.08
CA GLN A 99 44.24 43.03 5.12
C GLN A 99 44.13 41.78 6.02
N PRO A 100 44.15 41.92 7.36
CA PRO A 100 43.83 40.84 8.29
C PRO A 100 42.31 40.69 8.41
N THR A 101 41.75 39.68 7.76
CA THR A 101 40.30 39.47 7.63
C THR A 101 39.77 38.55 8.72
N LYS A 102 38.83 39.05 9.55
CA LYS A 102 38.02 38.17 10.40
C LYS A 102 36.97 37.46 9.53
N LEU A 103 36.98 36.14 9.55
CA LEU A 103 36.01 35.29 8.86
C LEU A 103 35.55 34.22 9.85
N ASP A 104 34.28 34.26 10.26
CA ASP A 104 33.71 33.23 11.12
C ASP A 104 33.14 32.11 10.24
N LEU A 105 33.56 30.86 10.51
CA LEU A 105 33.21 29.70 9.71
C LEU A 105 32.10 28.89 10.39
N VAL A 106 31.11 28.45 9.62
CA VAL A 106 30.03 27.59 10.12
C VAL A 106 30.02 26.30 9.30
N LEU A 107 30.54 25.22 9.87
CA LEU A 107 30.30 23.88 9.34
C LEU A 107 28.86 23.50 9.68
N ILE A 108 27.94 23.81 8.77
CA ILE A 108 26.64 23.17 8.74
C ILE A 108 26.88 21.68 8.38
N PRO A 109 26.21 20.73 9.05
CA PRO A 109 25.91 19.42 8.45
C PRO A 109 24.93 19.61 7.24
N GLU A 110 23.95 18.76 6.92
CA GLU A 110 23.20 18.88 5.63
C GLU A 110 21.69 19.15 5.79
N PRO A 111 20.71 18.42 5.19
CA PRO A 111 19.39 18.24 5.85
C PRO A 111 18.70 16.85 5.63
N PHE A 112 18.32 15.83 6.48
CA PHE A 112 18.54 15.34 7.89
C PHE A 112 17.49 15.48 9.04
N CYS A 113 16.33 14.84 9.06
CA CYS A 113 15.42 14.99 10.21
C CYS A 113 15.76 14.10 11.45
N GLY A 114 15.97 14.70 12.64
CA GLY A 114 15.73 13.99 13.92
C GLY A 114 16.24 14.67 15.21
N ASP A 115 17.07 15.70 15.08
CA ASP A 115 17.70 16.45 16.17
C ASP A 115 16.99 17.80 16.48
N LYS A 116 15.75 17.94 15.99
CA LYS A 116 14.94 19.17 15.89
C LYS A 116 15.48 20.17 14.87
N LYS A 117 16.36 19.72 13.95
CA LYS A 117 17.08 20.49 12.95
C LYS A 117 17.67 19.64 11.82
N CYS A 118 16.87 19.13 10.90
CA CYS A 118 17.20 19.05 9.47
C CYS A 118 18.72 19.13 9.05
N LEU A 119 19.55 18.05 9.20
CA LEU A 119 21.03 18.02 8.97
C LEU A 119 21.78 16.84 8.18
N GLY A 120 21.26 16.29 7.05
CA GLY A 120 21.75 15.20 6.12
C GLY A 120 21.19 15.16 4.63
N GLN A 121 20.26 14.27 4.18
CA GLN A 121 19.37 14.50 2.98
C GLN A 121 17.91 14.04 3.29
N GLU A 122 16.87 14.87 3.05
CA GLU A 122 15.66 14.88 3.91
C GLU A 122 14.29 14.63 3.27
N THR A 123 13.48 13.82 3.95
CA THR A 123 12.01 13.74 3.86
C THR A 123 11.45 13.11 5.14
N CYS A 124 10.14 13.24 5.38
CA CYS A 124 9.43 12.37 6.34
C CYS A 124 9.66 10.87 6.07
N SER A 125 9.86 10.49 4.80
CA SER A 125 10.06 9.11 4.36
C SER A 125 11.45 8.58 4.72
N SER A 126 12.49 9.41 4.62
CA SER A 126 13.85 9.05 5.03
C SER A 126 14.09 9.24 6.52
N CYS A 127 13.30 10.09 7.20
CA CYS A 127 13.53 10.51 8.59
C CYS A 127 12.26 11.06 9.32
N ALA A 128 11.28 10.22 9.62
CA ALA A 128 10.02 10.68 10.25
C ALA A 128 10.18 11.41 11.63
N THR A 129 11.30 11.24 12.33
CA THR A 129 11.47 11.66 13.74
C THR A 129 11.47 13.18 13.99
N ASP A 130 11.79 14.00 12.97
CA ASP A 130 11.69 15.48 13.02
C ASP A 130 10.62 16.00 12.05
N CYS A 131 10.63 15.45 10.83
CA CYS A 131 9.74 15.85 9.74
C CYS A 131 8.29 15.43 9.95
N GLY A 132 8.00 14.73 11.05
CA GLY A 132 6.73 14.08 11.33
C GLY A 132 6.59 12.75 10.58
N GLU A 133 5.58 11.99 10.98
CA GLU A 133 5.02 10.94 10.12
C GLU A 133 4.69 11.55 8.75
N CYS A 134 4.95 10.82 7.66
CA CYS A 134 4.51 11.31 6.37
C CYS A 134 2.99 11.49 6.36
N PRO A 135 2.47 12.54 5.70
CA PRO A 135 1.07 12.57 5.33
C PRO A 135 0.73 11.27 4.57
N GLU A 136 -0.48 10.76 4.75
CA GLU A 136 -0.89 9.54 4.04
C GLU A 136 -0.75 9.73 2.53
N ASP A 137 -0.22 8.71 1.86
CA ASP A 137 -0.22 8.53 0.40
C ASP A 137 -0.70 7.08 0.20
N LYS A 138 -2.01 6.90 0.04
CA LYS A 138 -2.63 5.56 0.13
C LYS A 138 -2.28 4.65 -1.04
N ASP A 139 -2.00 5.22 -2.20
CA ASP A 139 -1.76 4.58 -3.49
C ASP A 139 -0.34 4.75 -4.05
N ASN A 140 0.50 5.55 -3.40
CA ASN A 140 1.94 5.68 -3.62
C ASN A 140 2.27 6.24 -5.01
N ASP A 141 1.48 7.20 -5.47
CA ASP A 141 1.69 7.89 -6.75
C ASP A 141 2.63 9.11 -6.65
N GLY A 142 2.94 9.54 -5.42
CA GLY A 142 3.80 10.67 -5.10
C GLY A 142 3.07 11.98 -4.73
N VAL A 143 1.73 11.98 -4.71
CA VAL A 143 0.90 13.09 -4.23
C VAL A 143 0.10 12.64 -3.01
N TYR A 144 0.43 13.21 -1.85
CA TYR A 144 -0.23 12.89 -0.58
C TYR A 144 -1.76 13.07 -0.62
N ASP A 145 -2.49 12.23 0.11
CA ASP A 145 -3.95 12.19 0.30
C ASP A 145 -4.59 13.58 0.51
N TYR A 146 -3.94 14.51 1.22
CA TYR A 146 -4.54 15.82 1.51
C TYR A 146 -4.46 16.81 0.32
N GLN A 147 -3.66 16.50 -0.70
CA GLN A 147 -3.51 17.24 -1.95
C GLN A 147 -4.16 16.50 -3.13
N ASP A 148 -4.04 15.17 -3.15
CA ASP A 148 -4.62 14.30 -4.18
C ASP A 148 -6.16 14.47 -4.29
N ARG A 149 -6.69 14.27 -5.50
CA ARG A 149 -8.12 14.27 -5.85
C ARG A 149 -8.69 12.88 -6.17
N PHE A 150 -7.88 11.83 -6.27
CA PHE A 150 -8.24 10.50 -6.72
C PHE A 150 -7.46 9.38 -6.00
N ILE A 151 -7.74 9.14 -4.72
CA ILE A 151 -7.20 7.97 -3.98
C ILE A 151 -7.64 6.71 -4.71
N ALA A 152 -6.70 6.01 -5.33
CA ALA A 152 -6.93 4.82 -6.15
C ALA A 152 -6.00 3.63 -5.80
N PRO A 153 -5.92 3.20 -4.52
CA PRO A 153 -5.05 2.12 -4.05
C PRO A 153 -5.54 0.79 -4.59
N LYS A 154 -5.08 0.49 -5.79
CA LYS A 154 -5.56 -0.58 -6.66
C LYS A 154 -5.62 -1.91 -5.94
N GLU A 155 -4.57 -2.26 -5.20
CA GLU A 155 -4.44 -3.51 -4.47
C GLU A 155 -5.51 -3.60 -3.37
N LYS A 156 -5.62 -2.58 -2.51
CA LYS A 156 -6.64 -2.51 -1.43
C LYS A 156 -8.08 -2.48 -1.99
N PHE A 157 -8.30 -1.77 -3.10
CA PHE A 157 -9.60 -1.73 -3.77
C PHE A 157 -9.97 -3.12 -4.31
N VAL A 158 -9.07 -3.74 -5.08
CA VAL A 158 -9.24 -5.07 -5.65
C VAL A 158 -9.42 -6.15 -4.56
N GLU A 159 -8.78 -5.99 -3.41
CA GLU A 159 -8.99 -6.87 -2.25
C GLU A 159 -10.42 -6.86 -1.72
N LYS A 160 -11.13 -5.73 -1.77
CA LYS A 160 -12.53 -5.60 -1.31
C LYS A 160 -13.55 -6.14 -2.30
N LEU A 161 -13.16 -6.44 -3.54
CA LEU A 161 -14.06 -6.93 -4.58
C LEU A 161 -14.45 -8.40 -4.36
N LYS A 162 -15.75 -8.68 -4.42
CA LYS A 162 -16.32 -10.02 -4.18
C LYS A 162 -16.66 -10.76 -5.47
N ASN A 163 -16.23 -12.02 -5.56
CA ASN A 163 -16.44 -12.92 -6.71
C ASN A 163 -15.70 -12.49 -8.00
N PHE A 164 -14.55 -11.81 -7.81
CA PHE A 164 -13.67 -11.35 -8.88
C PHE A 164 -12.37 -12.17 -8.98
N LYS A 165 -11.87 -12.33 -10.21
CA LYS A 165 -10.49 -12.71 -10.53
C LYS A 165 -9.60 -11.48 -10.31
N LYS A 166 -9.16 -11.28 -9.08
CA LYS A 166 -8.47 -10.06 -8.61
C LYS A 166 -7.30 -9.65 -9.51
N GLU A 167 -6.52 -10.61 -9.99
CA GLU A 167 -5.38 -10.41 -10.89
C GLU A 167 -5.75 -10.04 -12.34
N LYS A 168 -7.05 -10.01 -12.68
CA LYS A 168 -7.59 -9.59 -13.97
C LYS A 168 -8.34 -8.27 -13.91
N VAL A 169 -8.46 -7.65 -12.74
CA VAL A 169 -9.17 -6.38 -12.58
C VAL A 169 -8.31 -5.22 -13.08
N LYS A 170 -8.92 -4.39 -13.92
CA LYS A 170 -8.33 -3.16 -14.47
C LYS A 170 -9.18 -1.96 -14.07
N ILE A 171 -8.49 -0.87 -13.73
CA ILE A 171 -9.07 0.46 -13.55
C ILE A 171 -8.58 1.29 -14.73
N LYS A 172 -9.44 2.11 -15.31
CA LYS A 172 -9.08 3.05 -16.38
C LYS A 172 -9.67 4.43 -16.12
N VAL A 173 -8.90 5.48 -16.42
CA VAL A 173 -9.39 6.86 -16.45
C VAL A 173 -9.20 7.43 -17.85
N ASP A 174 -10.26 7.98 -18.45
CA ASP A 174 -10.32 8.35 -19.88
C ASP A 174 -9.80 7.24 -20.82
N ASN A 175 -10.12 5.98 -20.48
CA ASN A 175 -9.69 4.75 -21.16
C ASN A 175 -8.19 4.38 -21.03
N LYS A 176 -7.42 5.03 -20.15
CA LYS A 176 -6.00 4.71 -19.88
C LYS A 176 -5.85 3.87 -18.61
N GLU A 177 -5.09 2.78 -18.69
CA GLU A 177 -4.79 1.88 -17.55
C GLU A 177 -3.68 2.40 -16.64
N GLU A 178 -2.86 3.34 -17.14
CA GLU A 178 -1.90 4.10 -16.34
C GLU A 178 -2.64 5.14 -15.49
N LEU A 179 -2.72 4.89 -14.18
CA LEU A 179 -3.21 5.87 -13.22
C LEU A 179 -2.18 6.98 -13.03
N LYS A 180 -2.64 8.21 -12.83
CA LYS A 180 -1.81 9.41 -12.67
C LYS A 180 -1.99 10.02 -11.28
N ALA A 181 -0.89 10.59 -10.77
CA ALA A 181 -0.89 11.37 -9.54
C ALA A 181 -1.71 12.68 -9.55
N GLU A 182 -2.19 13.12 -10.72
CA GLU A 182 -3.12 14.25 -10.81
C GLU A 182 -4.15 14.06 -11.93
N TYR A 183 -5.40 14.40 -11.61
CA TYR A 183 -6.51 14.53 -12.54
C TYR A 183 -7.27 15.84 -12.29
N SER A 184 -7.75 16.45 -13.38
CA SER A 184 -8.53 17.69 -13.37
C SER A 184 -9.71 17.63 -14.35
N GLY A 185 -10.72 18.45 -14.10
CA GLY A 185 -11.98 18.46 -14.82
C GLY A 185 -12.78 17.17 -14.68
N LYS A 186 -13.69 16.97 -15.63
CA LYS A 186 -14.50 15.76 -15.76
C LYS A 186 -13.70 14.61 -16.38
N LYS A 187 -13.81 13.42 -15.80
CA LYS A 187 -13.06 12.21 -16.16
C LYS A 187 -13.99 10.99 -16.12
N GLU A 188 -13.89 10.13 -17.13
CA GLU A 188 -14.62 8.86 -17.15
C GLU A 188 -13.76 7.78 -16.47
N ILE A 189 -14.30 7.18 -15.40
CA ILE A 189 -13.68 6.05 -14.69
C ILE A 189 -14.39 4.76 -15.10
N LYS A 190 -13.61 3.77 -15.54
CA LYS A 190 -14.05 2.42 -15.93
C LYS A 190 -13.33 1.36 -15.11
N ILE A 191 -14.07 0.32 -14.73
CA ILE A 191 -13.56 -0.87 -14.07
C ILE A 191 -13.94 -2.09 -14.91
N GLU A 192 -12.97 -2.97 -15.15
CA GLU A 192 -13.04 -4.12 -16.05
C GLU A 192 -12.46 -5.39 -15.40
N GLU A 193 -12.95 -6.56 -15.79
CA GLU A 193 -12.38 -7.89 -15.49
C GLU A 193 -12.22 -8.66 -16.80
N GLU A 194 -11.01 -9.14 -17.12
CA GLU A 194 -10.73 -9.89 -18.37
C GLU A 194 -11.20 -9.18 -19.66
N ASN A 195 -11.22 -7.84 -19.64
CA ASN A 195 -11.74 -6.93 -20.68
C ASN A 195 -13.28 -6.93 -20.86
N LYS A 196 -14.05 -7.61 -20.00
CA LYS A 196 -15.46 -7.25 -19.78
C LYS A 196 -15.50 -5.96 -18.95
N GLN A 197 -16.43 -5.06 -19.26
CA GLN A 197 -16.68 -3.87 -18.43
C GLN A 197 -17.66 -4.21 -17.31
N LEU A 198 -17.48 -3.61 -16.13
CA LEU A 198 -18.26 -3.91 -14.91
C LEU A 198 -18.96 -2.66 -14.35
N LEU A 199 -18.23 -1.54 -14.32
CA LEU A 199 -18.71 -0.27 -13.79
C LEU A 199 -18.08 0.88 -14.59
N LYS A 200 -18.89 1.88 -14.94
CA LYS A 200 -18.52 3.10 -15.67
C LYS A 200 -19.23 4.30 -15.04
N PHE A 201 -18.49 5.33 -14.63
CA PHE A 201 -19.03 6.56 -14.02
C PHE A 201 -18.14 7.76 -14.33
N GLU A 202 -18.62 8.97 -14.02
CA GLU A 202 -17.88 10.21 -14.24
C GLU A 202 -17.59 10.91 -12.90
N VAL A 203 -16.37 11.42 -12.75
CA VAL A 203 -15.93 12.23 -11.60
C VAL A 203 -15.48 13.61 -12.08
N ASP A 204 -15.84 14.64 -11.34
CA ASP A 204 -15.51 16.05 -11.60
C ASP A 204 -14.45 16.51 -10.59
N PHE A 205 -13.19 16.21 -10.89
CA PHE A 205 -12.07 16.33 -9.96
C PHE A 205 -11.75 17.77 -9.55
N ASP A 206 -12.17 18.76 -10.33
CA ASP A 206 -12.08 20.18 -9.93
C ASP A 206 -12.95 20.45 -8.69
N LYS A 207 -14.14 19.84 -8.63
CA LYS A 207 -15.15 20.06 -7.59
C LYS A 207 -14.98 19.17 -6.36
N LYS A 208 -14.50 17.94 -6.53
CA LYS A 208 -14.48 16.92 -5.47
C LYS A 208 -13.21 16.09 -5.51
N LYS A 209 -12.83 15.59 -4.33
CA LYS A 209 -11.98 14.42 -4.19
C LYS A 209 -12.84 13.15 -4.32
N PHE A 210 -12.28 12.11 -4.91
CA PHE A 210 -12.82 10.77 -4.96
C PHE A 210 -11.86 9.77 -4.33
N ASP A 211 -12.39 8.70 -3.75
CA ASP A 211 -11.66 7.61 -3.10
C ASP A 211 -12.26 6.27 -3.56
N LEU A 212 -11.47 5.54 -4.34
CA LEU A 212 -11.84 4.24 -4.89
C LEU A 212 -11.83 3.14 -3.82
N GLU A 213 -11.05 3.27 -2.75
CA GLU A 213 -11.00 2.31 -1.63
C GLU A 213 -12.33 2.23 -0.87
N LYS A 214 -13.16 3.28 -0.96
CA LYS A 214 -14.55 3.31 -0.45
C LYS A 214 -15.57 2.61 -1.36
N VAL A 215 -15.24 2.30 -2.61
CA VAL A 215 -16.15 1.62 -3.54
C VAL A 215 -16.09 0.11 -3.34
N ILE A 216 -17.27 -0.53 -3.23
CA ILE A 216 -17.39 -1.99 -3.11
C ILE A 216 -18.22 -2.50 -4.29
N ILE A 217 -17.70 -3.51 -5.01
CA ILE A 217 -18.42 -4.21 -6.07
C ILE A 217 -18.50 -5.70 -5.74
N GLU A 218 -19.69 -6.27 -5.94
CA GLU A 218 -20.01 -7.68 -5.79
C GLU A 218 -20.75 -8.14 -7.04
N LYS A 219 -20.29 -9.22 -7.68
CA LYS A 219 -21.00 -9.85 -8.81
C LYS A 219 -21.37 -11.29 -8.50
N GLN A 220 -22.14 -11.93 -9.37
CA GLN A 220 -22.55 -13.33 -9.16
C GLN A 220 -21.36 -14.31 -9.11
N LEU A 221 -21.50 -15.40 -8.37
CA LEU A 221 -20.51 -16.50 -8.39
C LEU A 221 -20.55 -17.21 -9.76
N PRO A 222 -19.45 -17.85 -10.21
CA PRO A 222 -19.39 -18.51 -11.52
C PRO A 222 -20.36 -19.68 -11.74
N ALA A 223 -21.07 -20.13 -10.70
CA ALA A 223 -22.05 -21.21 -10.74
C ALA A 223 -23.49 -20.74 -10.51
N GLU A 224 -23.74 -19.43 -10.43
CA GLU A 224 -25.09 -18.88 -10.26
C GLU A 224 -25.95 -19.06 -11.51
N SER A 225 -27.26 -19.20 -11.32
CA SER A 225 -28.21 -19.30 -12.44
C SER A 225 -28.79 -17.94 -12.87
N GLN A 226 -28.32 -16.83 -12.29
CA GLN A 226 -28.72 -15.47 -12.62
C GLN A 226 -27.51 -14.52 -12.51
N GLY A 227 -27.29 -13.70 -13.54
CA GLY A 227 -26.33 -12.60 -13.48
C GLY A 227 -26.77 -11.52 -12.47
N TYR A 228 -25.83 -10.96 -11.72
CA TYR A 228 -26.09 -9.79 -10.88
C TYR A 228 -24.83 -8.97 -10.61
N THR A 229 -25.02 -7.68 -10.35
CA THR A 229 -23.96 -6.80 -9.84
C THR A 229 -24.53 -5.80 -8.81
N VAL A 230 -23.84 -5.67 -7.67
CA VAL A 230 -24.11 -4.70 -6.60
C VAL A 230 -22.93 -3.73 -6.51
N VAL A 231 -23.21 -2.43 -6.41
CA VAL A 231 -22.20 -1.37 -6.28
C VAL A 231 -22.57 -0.44 -5.13
N LYS A 232 -21.65 -0.30 -4.16
CA LYS A 232 -21.82 0.51 -2.94
C LYS A 232 -20.73 1.57 -2.81
N GLY A 233 -20.94 2.55 -1.92
CA GLY A 233 -19.95 3.57 -1.58
C GLY A 233 -19.72 4.66 -2.64
N LEU A 234 -20.36 4.58 -3.82
CA LEU A 234 -20.24 5.61 -4.86
C LEU A 234 -21.09 6.86 -4.55
N SER A 235 -22.40 6.70 -4.31
CA SER A 235 -23.27 7.85 -4.00
C SER A 235 -23.00 8.51 -2.65
N ALA A 236 -22.30 7.83 -1.74
CA ALA A 236 -21.79 8.44 -0.51
C ALA A 236 -20.70 9.50 -0.77
N GLN A 237 -20.03 9.45 -1.93
CA GLN A 237 -19.01 10.40 -2.36
C GLN A 237 -19.58 11.41 -3.38
N ASP A 238 -20.43 10.95 -4.30
CA ASP A 238 -21.21 11.84 -5.14
C ASP A 238 -22.67 11.37 -5.36
N ALA A 239 -23.60 11.96 -4.59
CA ALA A 239 -25.05 11.73 -4.72
C ALA A 239 -25.68 12.32 -6.00
N ALA A 240 -24.93 13.13 -6.77
CA ALA A 240 -25.34 13.62 -8.08
C ALA A 240 -24.85 12.73 -9.23
N THR A 241 -23.76 11.97 -9.04
CA THR A 241 -23.23 11.05 -10.07
C THR A 241 -24.13 9.85 -10.24
N THR A 242 -24.64 9.68 -11.46
CA THR A 242 -25.17 8.40 -11.95
C THR A 242 -24.04 7.57 -12.54
N LYS A 243 -24.18 6.24 -12.48
CA LYS A 243 -23.25 5.27 -13.06
C LYS A 243 -23.95 4.34 -14.02
N THR A 244 -23.13 3.59 -14.74
CA THR A 244 -23.53 2.44 -15.54
C THR A 244 -22.93 1.19 -14.95
N VAL A 245 -23.78 0.22 -14.62
CA VAL A 245 -23.42 -1.10 -14.10
C VAL A 245 -23.58 -2.12 -15.23
N TYR A 246 -22.69 -3.10 -15.24
CA TYR A 246 -22.72 -4.23 -16.16
C TYR A 246 -22.79 -5.54 -15.36
N LEU A 247 -23.61 -6.47 -15.85
CA LEU A 247 -23.82 -7.79 -15.26
C LEU A 247 -23.89 -8.83 -16.38
N ASP A 248 -23.39 -10.05 -16.15
CA ASP A 248 -23.43 -11.11 -17.15
C ASP A 248 -24.86 -11.52 -17.50
N HIS A 249 -25.06 -12.01 -18.73
CA HIS A 249 -26.33 -12.52 -19.24
C HIS A 249 -26.23 -14.05 -19.29
N LEU A 250 -26.71 -14.73 -18.25
CA LEU A 250 -26.55 -16.18 -18.07
C LEU A 250 -27.72 -16.97 -18.67
N LYS A 251 -28.92 -16.37 -18.74
CA LYS A 251 -30.14 -16.99 -19.26
C LYS A 251 -30.62 -16.24 -20.50
N GLN A 252 -30.21 -16.72 -21.67
CA GLN A 252 -30.40 -16.05 -22.97
C GLN A 252 -31.88 -15.77 -23.34
N GLU A 253 -32.82 -16.46 -22.71
CA GLU A 253 -34.27 -16.26 -22.79
C GLU A 253 -34.78 -15.06 -21.96
N ILE A 254 -34.05 -14.62 -20.94
CA ILE A 254 -34.41 -13.49 -20.09
C ILE A 254 -33.88 -12.20 -20.73
N LYS A 255 -34.75 -11.36 -21.29
CA LYS A 255 -34.37 -10.07 -21.90
C LYS A 255 -34.63 -8.86 -21.00
N SER A 256 -34.46 -9.04 -19.70
CA SER A 256 -34.85 -8.08 -18.67
C SER A 256 -34.03 -8.20 -17.37
N VAL A 257 -33.98 -7.09 -16.64
CA VAL A 257 -33.33 -6.99 -15.33
C VAL A 257 -34.28 -6.34 -14.33
N CYS A 258 -34.12 -6.69 -13.06
CA CYS A 258 -34.62 -5.89 -11.97
C CYS A 258 -33.51 -4.98 -11.42
N VAL A 259 -33.78 -3.69 -11.36
CA VAL A 259 -32.94 -2.69 -10.70
C VAL A 259 -33.50 -2.43 -9.30
N LYS A 260 -32.61 -2.24 -8.32
CA LYS A 260 -32.93 -1.59 -7.04
C LYS A 260 -31.96 -0.44 -6.82
N ASP A 261 -32.43 0.80 -6.96
CA ASP A 261 -31.63 2.01 -6.73
C ASP A 261 -31.78 2.46 -5.26
N ALA A 262 -31.23 1.63 -4.38
CA ALA A 262 -31.07 1.89 -2.96
C ALA A 262 -29.73 1.30 -2.51
N GLU A 263 -29.20 1.77 -1.38
CA GLU A 263 -28.11 1.07 -0.71
C GLU A 263 -28.66 -0.23 -0.09
N VAL A 264 -28.12 -1.37 -0.52
CA VAL A 264 -28.50 -2.70 -0.04
C VAL A 264 -27.41 -3.31 0.85
N ALA A 265 -27.75 -4.21 1.76
CA ALA A 265 -26.77 -5.09 2.39
C ALA A 265 -26.31 -6.19 1.42
N ASN A 266 -27.19 -6.74 0.59
CA ASN A 266 -26.92 -7.84 -0.34
C ASN A 266 -27.98 -7.96 -1.47
N ILE A 267 -27.72 -8.81 -2.48
CA ILE A 267 -28.58 -8.96 -3.66
C ILE A 267 -30.00 -9.51 -3.38
N ASN A 268 -30.21 -10.22 -2.25
CA ASN A 268 -31.51 -10.81 -1.93
C ASN A 268 -32.58 -9.77 -1.52
N GLU A 269 -32.20 -8.50 -1.36
CA GLU A 269 -33.13 -7.38 -1.11
C GLU A 269 -33.91 -6.94 -2.36
N ILE A 270 -33.57 -7.48 -3.54
CA ILE A 270 -34.40 -7.34 -4.75
C ILE A 270 -35.53 -8.38 -4.70
N SER A 271 -36.79 -7.92 -4.72
CA SER A 271 -37.96 -8.81 -4.70
C SER A 271 -38.05 -9.72 -5.94
N THR A 272 -38.71 -10.88 -5.79
CA THR A 272 -38.95 -11.84 -6.88
C THR A 272 -39.87 -11.29 -7.97
N ALA A 273 -40.77 -10.36 -7.63
CA ALA A 273 -41.69 -9.71 -8.55
C ALA A 273 -41.19 -8.37 -9.13
N CYS A 274 -40.03 -7.86 -8.66
CA CYS A 274 -39.48 -6.56 -9.03
C CYS A 274 -40.44 -5.37 -8.79
N ASN A 275 -41.14 -5.39 -7.65
CA ASN A 275 -42.15 -4.40 -7.27
C ASN A 275 -41.98 -3.88 -5.83
N GLY A 276 -40.82 -4.15 -5.20
CA GLY A 276 -40.48 -3.64 -3.88
C GLY A 276 -40.09 -2.15 -3.89
N THR A 277 -39.90 -1.57 -2.70
CA THR A 277 -39.47 -0.17 -2.58
C THR A 277 -38.14 0.07 -3.31
N SER A 278 -38.10 1.15 -4.10
CA SER A 278 -36.99 1.54 -4.98
C SER A 278 -36.58 0.50 -6.04
N GLU A 279 -37.48 -0.42 -6.40
CA GLU A 279 -37.27 -1.37 -7.50
C GLU A 279 -37.93 -0.91 -8.80
N VAL A 280 -37.25 -1.15 -9.92
CA VAL A 280 -37.75 -0.87 -11.27
C VAL A 280 -37.42 -2.05 -12.19
N PHE A 281 -38.45 -2.60 -12.83
CA PHE A 281 -38.32 -3.65 -13.82
C PHE A 281 -37.98 -3.05 -15.20
N LEU A 282 -36.88 -3.51 -15.81
CA LEU A 282 -36.39 -2.97 -17.09
C LEU A 282 -36.29 -4.07 -18.15
N VAL A 283 -36.93 -3.86 -19.30
CA VAL A 283 -36.69 -4.64 -20.51
C VAL A 283 -35.46 -4.06 -21.22
N CYS A 284 -34.51 -4.92 -21.59
CA CYS A 284 -33.17 -4.52 -22.03
C CYS A 284 -33.07 -4.24 -23.54
N ASN A 285 -34.06 -3.51 -24.06
CA ASN A 285 -34.19 -3.14 -25.49
C ASN A 285 -33.68 -1.72 -25.81
N GLY A 286 -33.01 -1.05 -24.86
CA GLY A 286 -32.52 0.32 -25.01
C GLY A 286 -33.52 1.43 -24.70
N THR A 287 -34.75 1.11 -24.29
CA THR A 287 -35.73 2.12 -23.81
C THR A 287 -35.26 2.74 -22.49
N ILE A 288 -35.64 4.01 -22.27
CA ILE A 288 -35.45 4.69 -20.98
C ILE A 288 -36.76 4.59 -20.19
N ILE A 289 -36.71 4.04 -18.98
CA ILE A 289 -37.84 3.89 -18.05
C ILE A 289 -37.40 4.50 -16.72
N GLU A 290 -38.16 5.48 -16.23
CA GLU A 290 -37.89 6.21 -14.96
C GLU A 290 -36.48 6.83 -14.84
N GLY A 291 -35.82 7.08 -15.98
CA GLY A 291 -34.45 7.61 -16.06
C GLY A 291 -33.36 6.54 -16.18
N TYR A 292 -33.71 5.26 -15.97
CA TYR A 292 -32.82 4.12 -16.19
C TYR A 292 -32.92 3.60 -17.62
N LYS A 293 -31.83 3.03 -18.14
CA LYS A 293 -31.78 2.43 -19.49
C LYS A 293 -31.00 1.12 -19.45
N CYS A 294 -31.65 0.01 -19.84
CA CYS A 294 -31.00 -1.29 -20.01
C CYS A 294 -30.80 -1.63 -21.50
N ILE A 295 -29.66 -2.23 -21.85
CA ILE A 295 -29.33 -2.74 -23.19
C ILE A 295 -28.78 -4.17 -23.06
N ASP A 296 -29.33 -5.12 -23.81
CA ASP A 296 -28.74 -6.45 -23.99
C ASP A 296 -27.57 -6.39 -25.00
N LEU A 297 -26.38 -6.84 -24.57
CA LEU A 297 -25.16 -6.97 -25.38
C LEU A 297 -24.88 -8.45 -25.74
N GLY A 298 -25.87 -9.33 -25.62
CA GLY A 298 -25.78 -10.77 -25.87
C GLY A 298 -25.29 -11.52 -24.63
N ASN A 299 -24.02 -11.37 -24.27
CA ASN A 299 -23.42 -12.07 -23.12
C ASN A 299 -23.39 -11.21 -21.83
N GLN A 300 -23.91 -9.99 -21.88
CA GLN A 300 -23.87 -9.02 -20.79
C GLN A 300 -25.01 -8.00 -20.94
N PHE A 301 -25.53 -7.46 -19.85
CA PHE A 301 -26.41 -6.29 -19.86
C PHE A 301 -25.64 -5.02 -19.50
N GLU A 302 -25.88 -3.92 -20.21
CA GLU A 302 -25.50 -2.55 -19.80
C GLU A 302 -26.71 -1.86 -19.16
N VAL A 303 -26.60 -1.40 -17.92
CA VAL A 303 -27.67 -0.69 -17.20
C VAL A 303 -27.18 0.66 -16.69
N SER A 304 -27.76 1.76 -17.17
CA SER A 304 -27.31 3.13 -16.92
C SER A 304 -28.39 4.00 -16.25
N GLY A 305 -27.95 5.08 -15.59
CA GLY A 305 -28.79 6.03 -14.86
C GLY A 305 -28.76 5.87 -13.33
N LEU A 306 -28.02 4.90 -12.82
CA LEU A 306 -28.13 4.36 -11.46
C LEU A 306 -27.29 5.15 -10.44
N LYS A 307 -27.85 5.56 -9.29
CA LYS A 307 -27.12 6.24 -8.20
C LYS A 307 -26.52 5.23 -7.21
N ASN A 308 -27.36 4.51 -6.49
CA ASN A 308 -27.00 3.23 -5.84
C ASN A 308 -27.26 2.08 -6.84
N SER A 309 -26.80 0.86 -6.55
CA SER A 309 -27.19 -0.30 -7.37
C SER A 309 -27.13 -1.61 -6.61
N ALA A 310 -28.26 -2.31 -6.64
CA ALA A 310 -28.25 -3.73 -6.96
C ALA A 310 -28.98 -3.93 -8.30
N VAL A 311 -28.46 -4.81 -9.16
CA VAL A 311 -29.11 -5.18 -10.44
C VAL A 311 -29.03 -6.69 -10.60
N ARG A 312 -30.15 -7.34 -10.96
CA ARG A 312 -30.24 -8.80 -11.18
C ARG A 312 -30.94 -9.11 -12.51
N GLU A 313 -30.41 -10.05 -13.27
CA GLU A 313 -31.06 -10.70 -14.41
C GLU A 313 -32.36 -11.36 -13.94
N GLN A 314 -33.51 -10.90 -14.44
CA GLN A 314 -34.81 -11.31 -13.89
C GLN A 314 -35.89 -11.30 -14.96
N GLN A 315 -36.60 -12.41 -15.10
CA GLN A 315 -37.72 -12.55 -16.02
C GLN A 315 -38.88 -11.64 -15.56
N ALA A 316 -39.71 -11.20 -16.51
CA ALA A 316 -40.97 -10.55 -16.19
C ALA A 316 -41.86 -11.50 -15.39
N ALA A 317 -42.47 -10.99 -14.31
CA ALA A 317 -43.57 -11.69 -13.65
C ALA A 317 -44.67 -11.97 -14.70
N GLN A 318 -45.14 -13.21 -14.80
CA GLN A 318 -46.10 -13.61 -15.83
C GLN A 318 -47.47 -13.00 -15.57
N THR A 319 -47.71 -11.80 -16.10
CA THR A 319 -49.01 -11.15 -16.10
C THR A 319 -49.92 -11.77 -17.16
N THR A 320 -50.48 -12.95 -16.83
CA THR A 320 -51.62 -13.51 -17.57
C THR A 320 -52.81 -12.55 -17.45
N PRO A 321 -53.27 -11.90 -18.54
CA PRO A 321 -54.38 -10.95 -18.44
C PRO A 321 -55.70 -11.71 -18.25
N PRO A 322 -56.62 -11.24 -17.40
CA PRO A 322 -57.93 -11.87 -17.25
C PRO A 322 -58.76 -11.70 -18.52
N SER A 323 -58.79 -12.72 -19.37
CA SER A 323 -59.53 -12.71 -20.64
C SER A 323 -61.04 -12.85 -20.41
N THR A 324 -61.73 -11.73 -20.23
CA THR A 324 -63.16 -11.66 -19.92
C THR A 324 -64.03 -11.31 -21.13
N THR A 325 -64.15 -12.23 -22.09
CA THR A 325 -65.34 -12.34 -22.96
C THR A 325 -65.48 -13.74 -23.57
N PRO A 326 -66.41 -14.58 -23.09
CA PRO A 326 -66.64 -15.90 -23.68
C PRO A 326 -67.54 -15.80 -24.93
N GLN A 327 -66.96 -16.00 -26.11
CA GLN A 327 -67.73 -16.45 -27.28
C GLN A 327 -67.88 -17.98 -27.17
N PRO A 328 -69.08 -18.57 -27.38
CA PRO A 328 -69.31 -19.97 -27.06
C PRO A 328 -68.64 -20.94 -28.06
N ASP A 329 -67.64 -21.69 -27.58
CA ASP A 329 -67.15 -22.92 -28.23
C ASP A 329 -68.01 -24.13 -27.75
N PRO A 330 -68.41 -25.07 -28.62
CA PRO A 330 -69.21 -26.23 -28.21
C PRO A 330 -68.52 -27.29 -27.33
N ASN A 331 -67.19 -27.31 -27.21
CA ASN A 331 -66.44 -28.48 -26.68
C ASN A 331 -65.92 -28.32 -25.24
N ALA A 332 -66.81 -28.27 -24.26
CA ALA A 332 -66.45 -28.42 -22.84
C ALA A 332 -66.06 -29.88 -22.51
N GLY A 333 -64.76 -30.22 -22.59
CA GLY A 333 -64.28 -31.62 -22.59
C GLY A 333 -63.38 -32.08 -21.44
N LYS A 334 -62.42 -31.28 -20.99
CA LYS A 334 -61.68 -31.47 -19.71
C LYS A 334 -60.95 -30.19 -19.33
N ARG A 335 -60.88 -29.87 -18.03
CA ARG A 335 -60.16 -28.69 -17.55
C ARG A 335 -58.67 -28.98 -17.46
N ASN A 336 -57.84 -27.98 -17.79
CA ASN A 336 -56.51 -27.90 -17.23
C ASN A 336 -56.70 -27.64 -15.73
N LEU A 337 -56.30 -28.59 -14.90
CA LEU A 337 -56.27 -28.42 -13.44
C LEU A 337 -54.92 -27.80 -13.08
N TYR A 338 -54.86 -27.04 -11.99
CA TYR A 338 -53.60 -26.54 -11.47
C TYR A 338 -52.84 -27.69 -10.81
N ALA A 339 -51.51 -27.60 -10.71
CA ALA A 339 -50.67 -28.68 -10.18
C ALA A 339 -51.25 -29.28 -8.87
N CYS A 340 -51.59 -28.40 -7.91
CA CYS A 340 -52.16 -28.74 -6.61
C CYS A 340 -53.62 -29.27 -6.61
N GLU A 341 -54.20 -29.58 -7.77
CA GLU A 341 -55.48 -30.27 -7.94
C GLU A 341 -55.52 -31.19 -9.19
N ASP A 342 -54.38 -31.52 -9.82
CA ASP A 342 -54.35 -32.33 -11.06
C ASP A 342 -54.03 -33.83 -10.88
N GLY A 343 -53.80 -34.28 -9.65
CA GLY A 343 -53.64 -35.69 -9.28
C GLY A 343 -52.29 -36.29 -9.71
N LYS A 344 -51.25 -35.46 -9.81
CA LYS A 344 -49.86 -35.86 -10.07
C LYS A 344 -48.93 -35.25 -9.03
N ASP A 345 -47.71 -35.77 -9.07
CA ASP A 345 -46.52 -35.31 -8.36
C ASP A 345 -45.67 -34.56 -9.40
N ASN A 346 -45.76 -33.24 -9.44
CA ASN A 346 -45.20 -32.43 -10.52
C ASN A 346 -43.76 -31.96 -10.24
N ASP A 347 -43.32 -31.88 -8.98
CA ASP A 347 -41.94 -31.56 -8.59
C ASP A 347 -41.06 -32.83 -8.37
N LYS A 348 -41.68 -33.94 -7.92
CA LYS A 348 -41.12 -35.30 -7.68
C LYS A 348 -40.48 -35.54 -6.32
N ASP A 349 -40.95 -34.86 -5.27
CA ASP A 349 -40.63 -35.19 -3.88
C ASP A 349 -41.37 -36.45 -3.36
N GLY A 350 -42.59 -36.72 -3.87
CA GLY A 350 -43.43 -37.87 -3.50
C GLY A 350 -44.79 -37.54 -2.86
N PHE A 351 -45.14 -36.27 -2.63
CA PHE A 351 -46.51 -35.84 -2.32
C PHE A 351 -47.30 -35.49 -3.60
N ILE A 352 -48.58 -35.08 -3.44
CA ILE A 352 -49.51 -34.71 -4.53
C ILE A 352 -50.61 -33.76 -4.03
N ASP A 353 -51.08 -32.85 -4.89
CA ASP A 353 -52.25 -32.00 -4.66
C ASP A 353 -52.16 -31.21 -3.33
N LEU A 354 -53.29 -30.83 -2.73
CA LEU A 354 -53.43 -30.31 -1.36
C LEU A 354 -52.85 -31.19 -0.20
N LYS A 355 -52.11 -32.26 -0.47
CA LYS A 355 -51.33 -33.00 0.55
C LYS A 355 -49.84 -32.68 0.49
N ASP A 356 -49.42 -32.03 -0.60
CA ASP A 356 -48.09 -31.53 -0.84
C ASP A 356 -47.77 -30.33 0.07
N PRO A 357 -46.56 -30.24 0.67
CA PRO A 357 -46.19 -29.12 1.52
C PRO A 357 -45.92 -27.80 0.78
N GLY A 358 -45.58 -27.85 -0.52
CA GLY A 358 -45.42 -26.69 -1.39
C GLY A 358 -46.76 -26.06 -1.82
N CYS A 359 -47.81 -26.88 -1.91
CA CYS A 359 -49.14 -26.43 -2.34
C CYS A 359 -49.85 -25.47 -1.37
N SER A 360 -49.91 -24.18 -1.71
CA SER A 360 -50.61 -23.19 -0.86
C SER A 360 -52.14 -23.35 -0.87
N ASN A 361 -52.72 -23.80 -1.99
CA ASN A 361 -54.15 -24.05 -2.20
C ASN A 361 -54.40 -24.79 -3.53
N SER A 362 -55.64 -25.21 -3.84
CA SER A 362 -55.93 -26.02 -5.05
C SER A 362 -55.94 -25.26 -6.37
N ASN A 363 -55.74 -23.93 -6.34
CA ASN A 363 -55.48 -23.12 -7.54
C ASN A 363 -54.01 -22.71 -7.65
N ASP A 364 -53.14 -23.32 -6.83
CA ASP A 364 -51.70 -23.15 -6.90
C ASP A 364 -51.09 -24.10 -7.94
N ASN A 365 -50.10 -23.61 -8.69
CA ASN A 365 -49.53 -24.29 -9.85
C ASN A 365 -48.02 -24.57 -9.68
N ASP A 366 -47.55 -24.51 -8.44
CA ASP A 366 -46.22 -24.91 -8.04
C ASP A 366 -46.37 -25.85 -6.83
N GLU A 367 -45.75 -27.02 -6.90
CA GLU A 367 -45.69 -27.99 -5.79
C GLU A 367 -44.29 -27.94 -5.13
N TYR A 368 -43.39 -27.05 -5.58
CA TYR A 368 -42.01 -27.03 -5.13
C TYR A 368 -41.83 -26.48 -3.70
N ASP A 369 -41.74 -27.41 -2.75
CA ASP A 369 -41.24 -27.20 -1.39
C ASP A 369 -39.72 -26.93 -1.40
N ALA A 370 -39.32 -25.72 -1.00
CA ALA A 370 -37.92 -25.34 -0.91
C ALA A 370 -37.25 -25.96 0.33
N CYS A 371 -36.68 -27.17 0.15
CA CYS A 371 -36.01 -27.99 1.17
C CYS A 371 -35.41 -27.19 2.33
N LYS A 372 -36.05 -27.30 3.49
CA LYS A 372 -35.71 -26.54 4.68
C LYS A 372 -34.56 -27.18 5.44
N GLU A 373 -33.37 -26.60 5.31
CA GLU A 373 -32.17 -26.99 6.05
C GLU A 373 -32.41 -27.19 7.56
N ASN A 374 -31.93 -28.31 8.10
CA ASN A 374 -32.11 -28.74 9.48
C ASN A 374 -30.76 -29.13 10.10
N TRP A 375 -30.04 -28.13 10.62
CA TRP A 375 -28.64 -28.30 11.01
C TRP A 375 -28.46 -28.97 12.37
N GLY A 376 -28.02 -30.23 12.35
CA GLY A 376 -27.47 -30.93 13.51
C GLY A 376 -26.00 -30.56 13.70
N CYS A 377 -25.67 -29.95 14.83
CA CYS A 377 -24.29 -29.63 15.21
C CYS A 377 -23.77 -30.55 16.31
N GLY A 378 -22.53 -31.00 16.18
CA GLY A 378 -21.78 -31.64 17.26
C GLY A 378 -21.24 -30.61 18.26
N ASP A 379 -20.62 -31.13 19.32
CA ASP A 379 -19.98 -30.33 20.38
C ASP A 379 -18.87 -29.42 19.84
N TRP A 380 -18.67 -28.30 20.54
CA TRP A 380 -17.49 -27.45 20.36
C TRP A 380 -16.22 -28.15 20.87
N SER A 381 -15.15 -28.02 20.10
CA SER A 381 -13.80 -28.45 20.48
C SER A 381 -13.32 -27.72 21.74
N GLU A 382 -12.22 -28.19 22.32
CA GLU A 382 -11.41 -27.34 23.20
C GLU A 382 -10.93 -26.09 22.46
N CYS A 383 -10.61 -25.02 23.19
CA CYS A 383 -10.04 -23.81 22.60
C CYS A 383 -8.61 -24.11 22.12
N LYS A 384 -8.36 -23.99 20.82
CA LYS A 384 -7.01 -24.12 20.26
C LYS A 384 -6.73 -22.99 19.30
N ASP A 385 -5.51 -22.45 19.34
CA ASP A 385 -5.05 -21.36 18.47
C ASP A 385 -6.00 -20.13 18.48
N GLY A 386 -6.64 -19.89 19.63
CA GLY A 386 -7.60 -18.80 19.87
C GLY A 386 -9.04 -19.06 19.40
N VAL A 387 -9.35 -20.25 18.88
CA VAL A 387 -10.64 -20.57 18.22
C VAL A 387 -11.26 -21.86 18.76
N TYR A 388 -12.56 -21.82 19.01
CA TYR A 388 -13.44 -23.00 19.16
C TYR A 388 -13.96 -23.43 17.78
N THR A 389 -14.00 -24.74 17.52
CA THR A 389 -14.48 -25.31 16.24
C THR A 389 -15.51 -26.41 16.48
N ARG A 390 -16.49 -26.58 15.58
CA ARG A 390 -17.42 -27.73 15.61
C ARG A 390 -17.79 -28.21 14.21
N THR A 391 -18.28 -29.44 14.11
CA THR A 391 -18.93 -29.94 12.90
C THR A 391 -20.43 -29.68 12.97
N CYS A 392 -21.02 -29.25 11.84
CA CYS A 392 -22.47 -29.22 11.65
C CYS A 392 -22.80 -29.83 10.29
N GLY A 393 -23.76 -30.74 10.26
CA GLY A 393 -24.32 -31.36 9.06
C GLY A 393 -25.81 -31.02 8.93
N ASP A 394 -26.31 -30.90 7.71
CA ASP A 394 -27.74 -30.77 7.47
C ASP A 394 -28.36 -32.18 7.51
N VAL A 395 -29.29 -32.39 8.45
CA VAL A 395 -30.01 -33.66 8.64
C VAL A 395 -30.96 -33.93 7.48
N ASN A 396 -31.45 -32.88 6.82
CA ASN A 396 -32.36 -32.98 5.67
C ASN A 396 -31.59 -33.07 4.34
N VAL A 397 -30.26 -32.90 4.36
CA VAL A 397 -29.35 -33.04 3.20
C VAL A 397 -29.77 -32.18 1.99
N CYS A 398 -30.28 -30.96 2.22
CA CYS A 398 -30.78 -30.04 1.19
C CYS A 398 -29.69 -29.53 0.22
N GLY A 399 -28.41 -29.86 0.44
CA GLY A 399 -27.28 -29.47 -0.41
C GLY A 399 -26.85 -28.00 -0.28
N THR A 400 -27.64 -27.16 0.40
CA THR A 400 -27.39 -25.74 0.61
C THR A 400 -26.74 -25.44 1.98
N ILE A 401 -26.29 -24.19 2.18
CA ILE A 401 -25.63 -23.72 3.43
C ILE A 401 -26.17 -22.38 3.94
N LYS A 402 -27.39 -22.01 3.54
CA LYS A 402 -28.01 -20.69 3.71
C LYS A 402 -28.29 -20.33 5.17
N ASN A 403 -28.69 -21.32 5.98
CA ASN A 403 -29.01 -21.19 7.40
C ASN A 403 -27.95 -21.88 8.28
N ARG A 404 -26.78 -22.23 7.73
CA ARG A 404 -25.77 -23.04 8.42
C ARG A 404 -25.25 -22.32 9.69
N PRO A 405 -25.39 -22.94 10.89
CA PRO A 405 -24.87 -22.36 12.12
C PRO A 405 -23.35 -22.16 12.08
N ASN A 406 -22.86 -21.19 12.85
CA ASN A 406 -21.43 -20.94 12.98
C ASN A 406 -20.68 -22.21 13.44
N ILE A 407 -19.61 -22.54 12.73
CA ILE A 407 -18.70 -23.67 12.98
C ILE A 407 -17.33 -23.24 13.55
N LYS A 408 -17.10 -21.93 13.70
CA LYS A 408 -15.91 -21.33 14.34
C LYS A 408 -16.31 -20.12 15.18
N VAL A 409 -15.76 -19.99 16.40
CA VAL A 409 -15.97 -18.85 17.32
C VAL A 409 -14.66 -18.53 18.04
N ALA A 410 -14.34 -17.25 18.25
CA ALA A 410 -13.14 -16.84 18.99
C ALA A 410 -13.31 -17.06 20.51
N CYS A 411 -12.28 -17.59 21.18
CA CYS A 411 -12.38 -17.95 22.60
C CYS A 411 -12.54 -16.75 23.57
N SER A 412 -12.31 -15.52 23.09
CA SER A 412 -12.51 -14.27 23.84
C SER A 412 -13.97 -14.00 24.20
N LEU A 413 -14.93 -14.72 23.62
CA LEU A 413 -16.37 -14.59 23.92
C LEU A 413 -16.85 -15.54 25.03
N GLY A 414 -15.95 -16.30 25.66
CA GLY A 414 -16.28 -17.35 26.63
C GLY A 414 -16.67 -18.68 25.96
N THR A 415 -17.05 -19.67 26.76
CA THR A 415 -17.44 -21.00 26.25
C THR A 415 -18.77 -20.92 25.48
N PRO A 416 -18.78 -21.21 24.16
CA PRO A 416 -19.99 -21.15 23.36
C PRO A 416 -20.96 -22.28 23.76
N ARG A 417 -22.26 -21.98 23.71
CA ARG A 417 -23.30 -22.98 23.97
C ARG A 417 -23.54 -23.85 22.74
N ASN A 418 -24.03 -25.06 22.96
CA ASN A 418 -24.59 -25.91 21.91
C ASN A 418 -26.02 -25.45 21.60
N ASP A 419 -26.15 -24.26 21.00
CA ASP A 419 -27.44 -23.76 20.55
C ASP A 419 -27.88 -24.57 19.31
N ASN A 420 -28.92 -25.39 19.51
CA ASN A 420 -29.58 -26.20 18.48
C ASN A 420 -30.89 -25.49 18.10
N PRO A 421 -31.20 -25.24 16.82
CA PRO A 421 -32.21 -24.24 16.41
C PRO A 421 -33.67 -24.75 16.50
N VAL A 422 -34.11 -25.16 17.69
CA VAL A 422 -35.52 -25.37 18.03
C VAL A 422 -35.81 -24.65 19.36
N GLU A 423 -36.93 -23.93 19.42
CA GLU A 423 -37.48 -23.29 20.62
C GLU A 423 -36.70 -22.10 21.23
N GLN A 424 -36.67 -20.97 20.51
CA GLN A 424 -36.65 -19.64 21.15
C GLN A 424 -37.73 -18.74 20.55
N LYS A 425 -38.73 -18.37 21.37
CA LYS A 425 -39.72 -17.31 21.11
C LYS A 425 -39.89 -16.47 22.37
N ALA A 426 -39.61 -15.16 22.24
CA ALA A 426 -39.84 -14.12 23.25
C ALA A 426 -39.02 -14.28 24.57
N ALA A 427 -38.55 -13.23 25.23
CA ALA A 427 -38.75 -11.80 25.01
C ALA A 427 -37.52 -11.00 25.49
N GLU A 428 -37.32 -9.80 24.95
CA GLU A 428 -36.52 -8.78 25.65
C GLU A 428 -37.18 -7.39 25.50
N GLN A 429 -37.80 -6.90 26.57
CA GLN A 429 -38.25 -5.52 26.73
C GLN A 429 -38.11 -5.07 28.18
N SER A 430 -37.82 -3.77 28.33
CA SER A 430 -37.75 -3.01 29.59
C SER A 430 -36.52 -3.20 30.49
N ARG A 431 -36.22 -2.13 31.24
CA ARG A 431 -35.04 -1.97 32.10
C ARG A 431 -35.44 -1.89 33.59
N SER A 432 -34.49 -2.28 34.46
CA SER A 432 -34.17 -1.61 35.73
C SER A 432 -35.28 -1.43 36.80
N ALA A 433 -35.28 -2.30 37.83
CA ALA A 433 -35.72 -1.98 39.20
C ALA A 433 -35.06 -2.92 40.24
N THR A 434 -35.21 -2.63 41.54
CA THR A 434 -34.31 -3.09 42.62
C THR A 434 -35.06 -3.76 43.80
N ILE A 435 -34.70 -5.02 44.16
CA ILE A 435 -34.48 -5.66 45.51
C ILE A 435 -35.50 -5.36 46.66
N PRO A 436 -35.92 -6.29 47.60
CA PRO A 436 -35.74 -7.77 47.76
C PRO A 436 -36.97 -8.59 48.31
N LYS A 437 -36.75 -9.91 48.61
CA LYS A 437 -37.46 -10.82 49.57
C LYS A 437 -38.92 -11.24 49.20
N THR A 438 -39.37 -12.51 49.39
CA THR A 438 -39.26 -13.37 50.59
C THR A 438 -39.38 -14.90 50.29
N THR A 439 -38.77 -15.68 51.19
CA THR A 439 -38.78 -17.14 51.53
C THR A 439 -39.99 -18.06 51.21
N ILE A 440 -39.72 -19.38 51.32
CA ILE A 440 -40.60 -20.59 51.43
C ILE A 440 -40.73 -21.35 50.09
N ASN A 441 -40.16 -22.54 49.81
CA ASN A 441 -39.76 -23.78 50.55
C ASN A 441 -40.83 -24.90 50.55
N SER A 442 -40.54 -26.05 49.90
CA SER A 442 -40.86 -27.45 50.32
C SER A 442 -41.08 -28.44 49.14
N LYS A 443 -40.49 -29.64 49.29
CA LYS A 443 -41.01 -30.97 48.92
C LYS A 443 -41.08 -31.49 47.46
N GLU A 444 -40.10 -32.34 47.17
CA GLU A 444 -40.25 -33.73 46.66
C GLU A 444 -41.30 -34.57 47.46
N PRO A 445 -41.79 -35.77 47.03
CA PRO A 445 -40.92 -36.85 46.51
C PRO A 445 -41.50 -37.88 45.49
N SER A 446 -40.62 -38.83 45.11
CA SER A 446 -40.93 -40.26 44.81
C SER A 446 -41.49 -40.70 43.44
N ALA A 447 -40.56 -41.07 42.54
CA ALA A 447 -40.31 -42.44 42.03
C ALA A 447 -41.45 -43.39 41.55
N LEU A 448 -41.17 -44.07 40.41
CA LEU A 448 -41.50 -45.49 40.19
C LEU A 448 -40.39 -46.19 39.37
N GLN A 449 -40.45 -47.51 39.16
CA GLN A 449 -39.28 -48.37 38.84
C GLN A 449 -39.43 -49.24 37.56
N SER A 450 -38.28 -49.69 37.03
CA SER A 450 -38.08 -50.91 36.22
C SER A 450 -38.64 -50.89 34.77
N SER A 451 -38.28 -51.81 33.85
CA SER A 451 -37.49 -53.06 33.96
C SER A 451 -36.61 -53.32 32.72
N GLN A 452 -35.94 -54.49 32.65
CA GLN A 452 -34.86 -54.83 31.69
C GLN A 452 -35.36 -55.70 30.49
N LYS A 453 -34.40 -56.07 29.61
CA LYS A 453 -34.39 -57.15 28.58
C LYS A 453 -34.69 -56.72 27.13
N ASP A 454 -34.09 -57.32 26.10
CA ASP A 454 -32.96 -58.27 26.03
C ASP A 454 -32.16 -58.07 24.71
N ALA A 455 -31.01 -58.73 24.55
CA ALA A 455 -30.06 -58.49 23.46
C ALA A 455 -30.21 -59.39 22.21
N SER A 456 -29.63 -58.98 21.08
CA SER A 456 -28.92 -59.90 20.16
C SER A 456 -27.91 -59.17 19.25
N LEU A 457 -26.99 -59.94 18.66
CA LEU A 457 -25.97 -59.50 17.70
C LEU A 457 -26.51 -59.53 16.25
N GLN A 458 -25.90 -58.75 15.35
CA GLN A 458 -25.20 -59.31 14.17
C GLN A 458 -24.33 -58.27 13.43
N GLN A 459 -23.09 -58.68 13.12
CA GLN A 459 -22.34 -58.18 11.94
C GLN A 459 -22.63 -59.13 10.77
N PRO A 460 -22.56 -58.63 9.52
CA PRO A 460 -21.41 -58.93 8.65
C PRO A 460 -21.01 -57.73 7.76
N SER A 461 -19.90 -57.69 7.01
CA SER A 461 -18.62 -58.43 7.04
C SER A 461 -17.61 -57.67 6.14
N GLU A 462 -16.31 -57.92 6.29
CA GLU A 462 -15.28 -57.30 5.43
C GLU A 462 -15.32 -57.80 3.98
N ILE A 463 -14.96 -56.92 3.02
CA ILE A 463 -14.16 -57.32 1.86
C ILE A 463 -12.96 -56.38 1.78
N LYS A 464 -11.76 -56.93 1.98
CA LYS A 464 -10.48 -56.32 1.59
C LYS A 464 -9.98 -57.04 0.36
N GLN A 465 -9.42 -56.30 -0.59
CA GLN A 465 -8.10 -56.68 -1.13
C GLN A 465 -7.39 -55.47 -1.74
N GLN A 466 -6.10 -55.35 -1.41
CA GLN A 466 -5.14 -54.48 -2.07
C GLN A 466 -4.42 -55.30 -3.14
N GLN A 467 -3.90 -54.66 -4.19
CA GLN A 467 -2.48 -54.80 -4.54
C GLN A 467 -2.03 -53.74 -5.57
N GLU A 468 -0.75 -53.78 -5.94
CA GLU A 468 0.05 -52.58 -6.23
C GLU A 468 0.62 -52.54 -7.67
N ALA A 469 1.28 -51.40 -7.94
CA ALA A 469 2.49 -51.25 -8.75
C ALA A 469 2.40 -50.80 -10.23
N LYS A 470 3.08 -49.67 -10.47
CA LYS A 470 3.99 -49.35 -11.60
C LYS A 470 3.52 -49.69 -13.05
N GLN A 471 3.39 -48.65 -13.88
CA GLN A 471 4.45 -48.36 -14.89
C GLN A 471 4.29 -47.01 -15.65
N GLN A 472 5.46 -46.40 -15.91
CA GLN A 472 5.88 -45.65 -17.11
C GLN A 472 5.12 -44.42 -17.64
N THR A 473 5.88 -43.32 -17.71
CA THR A 473 5.80 -42.24 -18.71
C THR A 473 5.94 -42.77 -20.15
N PRO A 474 5.51 -41.99 -21.15
CA PRO A 474 6.53 -41.42 -22.04
C PRO A 474 6.40 -39.91 -22.23
N ALA A 475 7.51 -39.26 -22.58
CA ALA A 475 7.53 -37.85 -22.96
C ALA A 475 7.26 -37.68 -24.47
N ILE A 476 6.75 -36.52 -24.86
CA ILE A 476 6.84 -36.01 -26.23
C ILE A 476 7.59 -34.68 -26.19
N GLN A 477 8.85 -34.70 -26.58
CA GLN A 477 9.56 -33.54 -27.11
C GLN A 477 9.79 -33.80 -28.60
N GLU A 478 9.36 -32.88 -29.46
CA GLU A 478 9.74 -32.90 -30.88
C GLU A 478 10.06 -31.47 -31.33
N ALA A 479 11.34 -31.11 -31.21
CA ALA A 479 11.88 -29.82 -31.63
C ALA A 479 13.36 -29.94 -31.98
N VAL A 480 13.69 -30.67 -33.06
CA VAL A 480 15.07 -30.79 -33.55
C VAL A 480 15.13 -30.38 -35.03
N LYS A 481 15.56 -29.13 -35.27
CA LYS A 481 16.73 -28.94 -36.14
C LYS A 481 17.42 -27.59 -35.97
N GLN A 482 18.72 -27.70 -35.71
CA GLN A 482 19.77 -26.73 -36.01
C GLN A 482 19.84 -26.48 -37.55
N GLU A 483 20.60 -25.51 -38.10
CA GLU A 483 21.84 -24.94 -37.59
C GLU A 483 22.19 -23.55 -38.19
N THR A 484 23.34 -23.03 -37.75
CA THR A 484 23.99 -21.74 -38.03
C THR A 484 24.10 -21.27 -39.48
N ALA A 485 24.13 -19.94 -39.65
CA ALA A 485 25.00 -19.25 -40.62
C ALA A 485 25.48 -17.90 -40.04
N SER A 486 26.58 -17.33 -40.55
CA SER A 486 27.37 -16.29 -39.87
C SER A 486 27.62 -15.01 -40.68
N GLN A 487 27.68 -13.87 -39.98
CA GLN A 487 28.49 -12.65 -40.23
C GLN A 487 28.24 -11.74 -41.48
N GLN A 488 28.43 -10.43 -41.23
CA GLN A 488 29.01 -9.38 -42.12
C GLN A 488 28.21 -8.97 -43.40
N LEU A 489 27.80 -7.69 -43.62
CA LEU A 489 28.60 -6.45 -43.71
C LEU A 489 27.77 -5.14 -43.88
N GLN A 490 28.43 -3.99 -43.69
CA GLN A 490 28.25 -2.66 -44.35
C GLN A 490 26.93 -1.84 -44.27
N SER A 491 26.93 -0.87 -43.35
CA SER A 491 26.84 0.59 -43.60
C SER A 491 26.16 1.18 -44.87
N SER A 492 25.13 2.01 -44.67
CA SER A 492 25.07 3.41 -45.19
C SER A 492 24.05 4.22 -44.35
N SER A 493 24.18 5.50 -43.97
CA SER A 493 24.88 6.71 -44.47
C SER A 493 24.14 7.54 -45.54
N LYS A 494 23.09 8.28 -45.12
CA LYS A 494 22.46 9.36 -45.92
C LYS A 494 22.05 10.58 -45.07
N LYS A 495 22.77 11.71 -45.20
CA LYS A 495 22.26 13.10 -45.17
C LYS A 495 23.35 14.15 -45.50
N LYS A 496 23.12 14.91 -46.58
CA LYS A 496 23.79 16.12 -47.12
C LYS A 496 22.87 16.65 -48.27
N PRO A 497 23.00 17.87 -48.85
CA PRO A 497 24.11 18.84 -48.90
C PRO A 497 23.97 19.97 -47.84
N ILE A 498 24.91 20.88 -47.53
CA ILE A 498 25.89 21.74 -48.26
C ILE A 498 25.32 23.02 -48.92
N SER A 499 25.72 24.18 -48.36
CA SER A 499 26.23 25.36 -49.08
C SER A 499 27.24 26.06 -48.15
N LYS A 500 28.54 26.10 -48.47
CA LYS A 500 29.32 27.28 -48.97
C LYS A 500 29.13 28.54 -48.08
N THR A 501 30.18 29.24 -47.62
CA THR A 501 31.25 29.87 -48.44
C THR A 501 32.48 30.32 -47.59
N ILE A 502 33.71 29.92 -47.99
CA ILE A 502 34.98 30.69 -48.21
C ILE A 502 35.33 31.85 -47.20
N LEU A 503 36.54 32.03 -46.62
CA LEU A 503 37.87 32.43 -47.20
C LEU A 503 39.04 32.31 -46.15
N LEU A 504 40.32 32.37 -46.60
CA LEU A 504 41.65 32.67 -45.94
C LEU A 504 41.81 32.80 -44.38
N SER A 505 42.97 32.55 -43.73
CA SER A 505 44.26 31.87 -44.05
C SER A 505 45.28 31.98 -42.90
N LEU A 506 46.29 31.07 -42.86
CA LEU A 506 47.72 31.21 -42.45
C LEU A 506 48.14 32.13 -41.26
N ALA A 507 49.15 31.82 -40.41
CA ALA A 507 49.95 30.62 -40.07
C ALA A 507 51.01 31.00 -38.98
N ILE A 508 51.86 30.03 -38.54
CA ILE A 508 53.29 30.22 -38.12
C ILE A 508 53.56 30.96 -36.77
N ILE A 509 54.48 30.54 -35.86
CA ILE A 509 55.31 29.31 -35.71
C ILE A 509 55.85 29.09 -34.26
N LEU A 510 56.13 27.81 -33.94
CA LEU A 510 56.99 27.14 -32.91
C LEU A 510 57.72 27.88 -31.76
N GLY A 511 57.69 27.23 -30.57
CA GLY A 511 58.88 26.68 -29.87
C GLY A 511 59.49 27.45 -28.66
N ALA A 512 60.37 26.87 -27.82
CA ALA A 512 60.72 25.45 -27.51
C ALA A 512 61.69 25.36 -26.28
N VAL A 513 61.89 24.15 -25.69
CA VAL A 513 62.87 23.74 -24.64
C VAL A 513 62.88 24.55 -23.31
N GLY A 514 63.42 24.13 -22.16
CA GLY A 514 64.11 22.92 -21.61
C GLY A 514 64.74 23.33 -20.25
N SER A 515 65.30 22.56 -19.30
CA SER A 515 65.51 21.14 -18.98
C SER A 515 66.48 21.12 -17.75
N MET A 516 66.43 20.11 -16.85
CA MET A 516 67.54 19.69 -15.92
C MET A 516 68.01 20.68 -14.78
N LEU A 517 68.60 20.34 -13.62
CA LEU A 517 69.32 19.17 -13.06
C LEU A 517 69.72 19.37 -11.55
N VAL A 518 70.34 18.33 -10.95
CA VAL A 518 71.25 18.30 -9.76
C VAL A 518 70.66 18.26 -8.33
N SER A 519 71.32 17.45 -7.49
CA SER A 519 71.03 17.13 -6.08
C SER A 519 72.33 17.12 -5.24
N MET A 520 72.20 16.79 -3.94
CA MET A 520 73.23 16.48 -2.92
C MET A 520 73.68 17.63 -2.01
N PHE A 521 73.58 17.39 -0.69
CA PHE A 521 74.75 17.26 0.21
C PHE A 521 74.39 16.38 1.42
N TYR A 522 75.40 15.87 2.13
CA TYR A 522 75.32 14.86 3.19
C TYR A 522 75.90 15.40 4.50
N ASN A 523 75.39 15.01 5.68
CA ASN A 523 76.24 14.77 6.86
C ASN A 523 75.55 14.03 8.04
N LYS A 524 76.38 13.60 9.00
CA LYS A 524 76.13 12.76 10.21
C LYS A 524 77.15 13.20 11.31
N PRO A 525 77.20 12.62 12.53
CA PRO A 525 76.16 12.06 13.42
C PRO A 525 76.28 12.58 14.90
N GLY A 526 75.46 12.09 15.84
CA GLY A 526 75.61 12.32 17.29
C GLY A 526 74.81 11.32 18.16
N PRO A 527 75.21 10.99 19.42
CA PRO A 527 74.72 9.80 20.15
C PRO A 527 73.62 10.02 21.21
N MET A 528 73.12 8.90 21.76
CA MET A 528 72.03 8.77 22.76
C MET A 528 72.45 9.19 24.19
N PRO A 529 71.48 9.32 25.13
CA PRO A 529 71.24 8.19 26.06
C PRO A 529 69.74 7.88 26.33
N ALA A 530 69.48 6.76 27.02
CA ALA A 530 68.16 6.28 27.49
C ALA A 530 68.36 5.23 28.61
N PRO A 531 67.31 4.70 29.29
CA PRO A 531 66.02 5.28 29.69
C PRO A 531 65.93 5.36 31.25
N PRO A 532 64.74 5.40 31.88
CA PRO A 532 64.24 4.14 32.45
C PRO A 532 62.71 3.91 32.34
N VAL A 533 62.29 2.68 32.62
CA VAL A 533 60.89 2.21 32.73
C VAL A 533 60.52 2.07 34.22
N ILE A 534 59.25 2.30 34.59
CA ILE A 534 58.61 1.68 35.78
C ILE A 534 57.07 1.67 35.65
N ALA A 535 56.41 0.84 36.46
CA ALA A 535 55.09 0.29 36.18
C ALA A 535 53.89 0.96 36.87
N LYS A 536 52.73 0.80 36.22
CA LYS A 536 51.41 0.41 36.77
C LYS A 536 51.24 0.51 38.31
N ILE A 537 50.40 1.44 38.77
CA ILE A 537 49.79 1.44 40.11
C ILE A 537 48.28 1.72 39.98
N GLU A 538 47.48 0.95 40.71
CA GLU A 538 46.05 1.19 40.94
C GLU A 538 45.86 1.82 42.33
N LYS A 539 44.98 2.83 42.47
CA LYS A 539 43.96 2.81 43.54
C LYS A 539 42.90 3.91 43.47
N LYS A 540 41.71 3.48 43.87
CA LYS A 540 40.56 4.22 44.41
C LYS A 540 40.86 5.58 45.04
N ILE A 541 39.97 6.54 44.76
CA ILE A 541 39.43 7.44 45.79
C ILE A 541 37.93 7.13 45.93
N GLU A 542 37.52 6.74 47.13
CA GLU A 542 36.11 6.68 47.54
C GLU A 542 35.79 7.88 48.43
N ILE A 543 34.52 7.97 48.87
CA ILE A 543 33.94 8.87 49.88
C ILE A 543 33.16 10.05 49.27
N LYS A 544 31.86 10.30 49.54
CA LYS A 544 30.67 9.56 50.06
C LYS A 544 29.65 10.66 50.41
N ALA A 545 28.96 11.15 49.38
CA ALA A 545 27.68 11.85 49.45
C ALA A 545 27.03 11.60 48.08
N ILE A 546 25.78 11.15 47.95
CA ILE A 546 24.64 11.18 48.87
C ILE A 546 24.04 9.76 49.01
N LYS A 547 23.78 9.30 50.24
CA LYS A 547 22.94 8.09 50.47
C LYS A 547 22.04 8.26 51.70
N GLU A 548 21.25 9.33 51.71
CA GLU A 548 20.23 9.54 52.74
C GLU A 548 18.97 10.26 52.22
N ARG A 549 18.41 9.74 51.12
CA ARG A 549 16.96 9.63 50.97
C ARG A 549 16.62 8.16 50.75
N LYS A 550 16.17 7.51 51.82
CA LYS A 550 15.61 6.15 51.80
C LYS A 550 14.14 6.22 51.36
N GLU A 551 13.58 5.04 51.09
CA GLU A 551 12.18 4.69 51.43
C GLU A 551 11.08 5.63 50.92
N LEU A 552 10.80 5.56 49.62
CA LEU A 552 9.43 5.61 49.09
C LEU A 552 9.40 4.93 47.71
N GLN A 553 8.26 4.32 47.36
CA GLN A 553 8.07 3.49 46.15
C GLN A 553 8.95 2.22 46.07
N GLY A 554 8.75 1.30 47.02
CA GLY A 554 9.23 -0.08 46.86
C GLY A 554 8.24 -0.90 46.01
N ILE A 555 8.72 -1.38 44.86
CA ILE A 555 8.18 -2.50 44.07
C ILE A 555 9.37 -3.45 43.80
N LYS A 556 9.10 -4.74 43.63
CA LYS A 556 10.13 -5.79 43.60
C LYS A 556 10.78 -5.97 42.23
N GLU A 557 12.02 -6.44 42.25
CA GLU A 557 12.61 -7.24 41.18
C GLU A 557 11.98 -8.65 41.18
N ASP A 558 11.77 -9.22 40.00
CA ASP A 558 11.78 -10.66 39.70
C ASP A 558 12.21 -10.78 38.22
N ASP A 559 13.04 -11.76 37.88
CA ASP A 559 13.78 -11.83 36.60
C ASP A 559 12.97 -12.34 35.39
N GLU A 560 13.33 -11.94 34.16
CA GLU A 560 13.98 -12.85 33.19
C GLU A 560 14.56 -12.12 31.96
N LEU A 561 15.62 -12.71 31.38
CA LEU A 561 16.22 -12.34 30.09
C LEU A 561 15.39 -12.92 28.93
N PHE A 562 15.38 -12.26 27.76
CA PHE A 562 15.95 -12.84 26.53
C PHE A 562 16.18 -11.77 25.43
N GLU A 563 16.89 -12.19 24.38
CA GLU A 563 17.66 -11.37 23.41
C GLU A 563 16.83 -10.53 22.41
N VAL A 564 17.39 -9.35 22.06
CA VAL A 564 17.56 -8.84 20.67
C VAL A 564 18.93 -8.18 20.57
#